data_AF-A0A972TXB8-F1
#
_entry.id   AF-A0A972TXB8-F1
#
_cell.length_a   1.000
_cell.length_b   1.000
_cell.length_c   1.000
_cell.angle_alpha   90.00
_cell.angle_beta   90.00
_cell.angle_gamma   90.00
#
_symmetry.space_group_name_H-M   'P 1'
#
loop_
_entity.id
_entity.type
_entity.pdbx_description
1 polymer ?
#
loop_
_entity_poly.entity_id
_entity_poly.type
_entity_poly.pdbx_seq_one_letter_code
_entity_poly.pdbx_strand_id
1 'polypeptide(L)'
;PYQEKLWGWPEPCLVYPLGRTVSTKNFPLRVLHTEGHSPDHVVFYLQEKGWLFTGDEFVTERANSARKNEDIRQTLRVLKTLLDLTPESLMTSSGKIYRNGTAVLSRAIEYIEEMREHMRTMKEKGLSAEEMVVELFGRETPLKTFTGGQFSRENFVRSFFHGYNNESG
;
A
#
# COMPACT_ATOMS: atom_id res chain seq x y z
N PRO A 1 8.50 -3.04 19.42
CA PRO A 1 8.72 -2.06 20.52
C PRO A 1 7.84 -0.79 20.43
N TYR A 2 7.80 -0.09 19.29
CA TYR A 2 6.94 1.11 19.16
C TYR A 2 5.45 0.74 19.01
N GLN A 3 5.15 -0.38 18.33
CA GLN A 3 3.79 -0.87 18.07
C GLN A 3 3.02 -1.17 19.37
N GLU A 4 3.64 -1.90 20.31
CA GLU A 4 3.06 -2.18 21.62
C GLU A 4 2.83 -0.91 22.45
N LYS A 5 3.73 0.09 22.34
CA LYS A 5 3.53 1.38 23.00
C LYS A 5 2.39 2.20 22.41
N LEU A 6 2.13 2.05 21.10
CA LEU A 6 1.10 2.79 20.38
C LEU A 6 -0.28 2.12 20.44
N TRP A 7 -0.31 0.79 20.36
CA TRP A 7 -1.53 0.01 20.21
C TRP A 7 -1.81 -0.93 21.39
N GLY A 8 -0.86 -1.07 22.31
CA GLY A 8 -0.95 -2.05 23.39
C GLY A 8 -0.67 -3.48 22.92
N TRP A 9 -0.94 -4.42 23.81
CA TRP A 9 -0.96 -5.84 23.49
C TRP A 9 -2.39 -6.23 23.10
N PRO A 10 -2.61 -6.91 21.96
CA PRO A 10 -3.95 -7.29 21.55
C PRO A 10 -4.53 -8.34 22.53
N GLU A 11 -5.77 -8.16 22.93
CA GLU A 11 -6.49 -9.20 23.66
C GLU A 11 -6.81 -10.38 22.72
N PRO A 12 -6.63 -11.64 23.17
CA PRO A 12 -7.02 -12.80 22.38
C PRO A 12 -8.51 -12.73 22.01
N CYS A 13 -8.83 -13.01 20.76
CA CYS A 13 -10.21 -13.05 20.28
C CYS A 13 -10.47 -14.32 19.47
N LEU A 14 -11.74 -14.73 19.41
CA LEU A 14 -12.16 -15.80 18.52
C LEU A 14 -12.18 -15.26 17.09
N VAL A 15 -11.44 -15.93 16.20
CA VAL A 15 -11.38 -15.61 14.78
C VAL A 15 -12.08 -16.68 13.96
N TYR A 16 -12.76 -16.27 12.90
CA TYR A 16 -13.41 -17.16 11.94
C TYR A 16 -12.83 -16.91 10.55
N PRO A 17 -12.72 -17.94 9.69
CA PRO A 17 -12.24 -17.77 8.33
C PRO A 17 -13.14 -16.81 7.57
N LEU A 18 -12.53 -15.84 6.88
CA LEU A 18 -13.24 -14.89 6.06
C LEU A 18 -13.73 -15.59 4.78
N GLY A 19 -15.04 -15.51 4.50
CA GLY A 19 -15.61 -16.01 3.26
C GLY A 19 -15.42 -15.05 2.07
N ARG A 20 -15.93 -15.42 0.90
CA ARG A 20 -15.94 -14.55 -0.30
C ARG A 20 -16.86 -13.32 -0.16
N THR A 21 -17.73 -13.32 0.83
CA THR A 21 -18.70 -12.25 1.07
C THR A 21 -18.93 -12.10 2.57
N VAL A 22 -19.08 -10.87 3.03
CA VAL A 22 -19.51 -10.53 4.39
C VAL A 22 -20.88 -9.87 4.30
N SER A 23 -21.88 -10.44 4.97
CA SER A 23 -23.21 -9.85 5.04
C SER A 23 -23.31 -8.91 6.25
N THR A 24 -23.62 -7.65 5.99
CA THR A 24 -24.07 -6.71 7.03
C THR A 24 -25.60 -6.79 7.15
N LYS A 25 -26.20 -6.02 8.07
CA LYS A 25 -27.66 -5.92 8.21
C LYS A 25 -28.35 -5.51 6.90
N ASN A 26 -27.70 -4.64 6.12
CA ASN A 26 -28.33 -3.98 4.97
C ASN A 26 -27.70 -4.36 3.63
N PHE A 27 -26.44 -4.79 3.62
CA PHE A 27 -25.68 -4.97 2.38
C PHE A 27 -24.70 -6.16 2.44
N PRO A 28 -24.59 -6.95 1.36
CA PRO A 28 -23.48 -7.87 1.16
C PRO A 28 -22.25 -7.12 0.65
N LEU A 29 -21.09 -7.38 1.27
CA LEU A 29 -19.78 -6.87 0.86
C LEU A 29 -18.99 -8.00 0.23
N ARG A 30 -18.53 -7.82 -1.01
CA ARG A 30 -17.64 -8.79 -1.65
C ARG A 30 -16.24 -8.64 -1.06
N VAL A 31 -15.62 -9.77 -0.71
CA VAL A 31 -14.26 -9.81 -0.17
C VAL A 31 -13.29 -10.03 -1.33
N LEU A 32 -12.32 -9.15 -1.47
CA LEU A 32 -11.27 -9.22 -2.48
C LEU A 32 -9.94 -9.39 -1.75
N HIS A 33 -9.28 -10.54 -1.96
CA HIS A 33 -7.94 -10.73 -1.43
C HIS A 33 -6.96 -9.85 -2.18
N THR A 34 -6.21 -9.06 -1.43
CA THR A 34 -5.18 -8.20 -1.95
C THR A 34 -3.90 -8.55 -1.22
N GLU A 35 -3.11 -9.47 -1.78
CA GLU A 35 -1.80 -9.87 -1.22
C GLU A 35 -0.75 -8.75 -1.35
N GLY A 36 -1.15 -7.48 -1.20
CA GLY A 36 -0.32 -6.30 -1.34
C GLY A 36 0.27 -5.86 -0.02
N HIS A 37 -0.55 -5.25 0.85
CA HIS A 37 -0.08 -4.72 2.14
C HIS A 37 0.38 -5.82 3.12
N SER A 38 -0.34 -6.93 3.16
CA SER A 38 0.03 -8.15 3.90
C SER A 38 -0.53 -9.38 3.18
N PRO A 39 -0.01 -10.59 3.45
CA PRO A 39 -0.49 -11.82 2.78
C PRO A 39 -1.98 -12.10 2.99
N ASP A 40 -2.53 -11.63 4.10
CA ASP A 40 -3.92 -11.79 4.50
C ASP A 40 -4.77 -10.52 4.29
N HIS A 41 -4.22 -9.48 3.67
CA HIS A 41 -4.96 -8.24 3.45
C HIS A 41 -6.12 -8.46 2.48
N VAL A 42 -7.24 -7.80 2.78
CA VAL A 42 -8.45 -7.84 1.96
C VAL A 42 -9.03 -6.45 1.78
N VAL A 43 -9.71 -6.25 0.66
CA VAL A 43 -10.53 -5.09 0.35
C VAL A 43 -11.98 -5.52 0.31
N PHE A 44 -12.88 -4.70 0.86
CA PHE A 44 -14.32 -4.94 0.78
C PHE A 44 -14.94 -4.07 -0.32
N TYR A 45 -15.78 -4.67 -1.15
CA TYR A 45 -16.47 -3.97 -2.23
C TYR A 45 -17.98 -4.05 -2.06
N LEU A 46 -18.63 -2.88 -1.92
CA LEU A 46 -20.07 -2.73 -2.01
C LEU A 46 -20.45 -2.39 -3.45
N GLN A 47 -20.70 -3.42 -4.24
CA GLN A 47 -20.90 -3.29 -5.69
C GLN A 47 -22.09 -2.40 -6.06
N GLU A 48 -23.21 -2.48 -5.34
CA GLU A 48 -24.41 -1.67 -5.62
C GLU A 48 -24.15 -0.15 -5.56
N LYS A 49 -23.20 0.27 -4.72
CA LYS A 49 -22.84 1.69 -4.54
C LYS A 49 -21.50 2.07 -5.17
N GLY A 50 -20.78 1.10 -5.75
CA GLY A 50 -19.42 1.32 -6.25
C GLY A 50 -18.41 1.73 -5.17
N TRP A 51 -18.62 1.35 -3.89
CA TRP A 51 -17.73 1.73 -2.79
C TRP A 51 -16.68 0.65 -2.52
N LEU A 52 -15.41 1.03 -2.51
CA LEU A 52 -14.29 0.19 -2.07
C LEU A 52 -13.75 0.66 -0.73
N PHE A 53 -13.74 -0.25 0.24
CA PHE A 53 -13.06 -0.08 1.51
C PHE A 53 -11.65 -0.64 1.37
N THR A 54 -10.69 0.23 1.07
CA THR A 54 -9.34 -0.15 0.64
C THR A 54 -8.40 -0.48 1.78
N GLY A 55 -8.77 -0.16 3.03
CA GLY A 55 -7.89 -0.37 4.18
C GLY A 55 -6.55 0.32 3.98
N ASP A 56 -5.45 -0.41 4.20
CA ASP A 56 -4.08 0.07 4.01
C ASP A 56 -3.53 -0.21 2.59
N GLU A 57 -4.23 -1.00 1.76
CA GLU A 57 -3.83 -1.26 0.37
C GLU A 57 -3.75 0.03 -0.46
N PHE A 58 -4.66 0.97 -0.19
CA PHE A 58 -4.61 2.31 -0.74
C PHE A 58 -4.97 3.34 0.33
N VAL A 59 -4.06 4.26 0.60
CA VAL A 59 -4.25 5.37 1.55
C VAL A 59 -4.13 6.74 0.86
N THR A 60 -3.19 6.88 -0.08
CA THR A 60 -2.91 8.15 -0.75
C THR A 60 -2.37 7.94 -2.16
N GLU A 61 -2.67 8.90 -3.05
CA GLU A 61 -2.21 8.91 -4.45
C GLU A 61 -0.69 9.01 -4.58
N ARG A 62 -0.04 9.63 -3.59
CA ARG A 62 1.41 9.88 -3.59
C ARG A 62 2.07 9.28 -2.36
N ALA A 63 2.03 7.96 -2.26
CA ALA A 63 2.74 7.23 -1.22
C ALA A 63 4.25 7.48 -1.37
N ASN A 64 4.94 7.74 -0.27
CA ASN A 64 6.37 8.05 -0.31
C ASN A 64 7.19 7.28 0.73
N SER A 65 6.54 6.43 1.52
CA SER A 65 7.13 5.65 2.60
C SER A 65 6.47 4.29 2.62
N ALA A 66 7.22 3.27 3.02
CA ALA A 66 6.75 1.90 3.08
C ALA A 66 7.33 1.19 4.31
N ARG A 67 6.70 0.09 4.70
CA ARG A 67 7.31 -0.87 5.61
C ARG A 67 8.40 -1.67 4.90
N LYS A 68 9.34 -2.21 5.67
CA LYS A 68 10.45 -3.01 5.13
C LYS A 68 10.00 -4.21 4.28
N ASN A 69 8.85 -4.79 4.61
CA ASN A 69 8.29 -5.99 3.99
C ASN A 69 7.20 -5.71 2.95
N GLU A 70 6.92 -4.45 2.63
CA GLU A 70 5.97 -4.09 1.58
C GLU A 70 6.65 -4.13 0.21
N ASP A 71 5.93 -4.62 -0.81
CA ASP A 71 6.35 -4.64 -2.21
C ASP A 71 5.42 -3.76 -3.04
N ILE A 72 5.90 -2.59 -3.45
CA ILE A 72 5.12 -1.65 -4.26
C ILE A 72 4.66 -2.23 -5.60
N ARG A 73 5.35 -3.26 -6.11
CA ARG A 73 4.96 -3.95 -7.35
C ARG A 73 3.76 -4.87 -7.11
N GLN A 74 3.64 -5.46 -5.92
CA GLN A 74 2.41 -6.15 -5.51
C GLN A 74 1.26 -5.15 -5.37
N THR A 75 1.48 -4.05 -4.65
CA THR A 75 0.50 -2.97 -4.53
C THR A 75 0.04 -2.47 -5.90
N LEU A 76 0.97 -2.20 -6.83
CA LEU A 76 0.63 -1.76 -8.19
C LEU A 76 -0.28 -2.76 -8.93
N ARG A 77 -0.03 -4.07 -8.81
CA ARG A 77 -0.90 -5.10 -9.41
C ARG A 77 -2.28 -5.08 -8.79
N VAL A 78 -2.37 -4.96 -7.47
CA VAL A 78 -3.65 -4.86 -6.77
C VAL A 78 -4.41 -3.61 -7.21
N LEU A 79 -3.76 -2.44 -7.23
CA LEU A 79 -4.41 -1.18 -7.62
C LEU A 79 -5.00 -1.27 -9.04
N LYS A 80 -4.31 -1.94 -9.97
CA LYS A 80 -4.84 -2.20 -11.32
C LYS A 80 -6.09 -3.10 -11.28
N THR A 81 -6.08 -4.18 -10.51
CA THR A 81 -7.27 -5.02 -10.32
C THR A 81 -8.44 -4.25 -9.67
N LEU A 82 -8.15 -3.36 -8.73
CA LEU A 82 -9.18 -2.51 -8.11
C LEU A 82 -9.71 -1.46 -9.09
N LEU A 83 -8.86 -0.94 -9.98
CA LEU A 83 -9.25 0.01 -11.02
C LEU A 83 -10.23 -0.62 -12.02
N ASP A 84 -10.06 -1.89 -12.36
CA ASP A 84 -10.96 -2.65 -13.25
C ASP A 84 -12.40 -2.76 -12.72
N LEU A 85 -12.60 -2.53 -11.42
CA LEU A 85 -13.93 -2.47 -10.81
C LEU A 85 -14.65 -1.14 -11.05
N THR A 86 -13.96 -0.15 -11.62
CA THR A 86 -14.46 1.22 -11.85
C THR A 86 -15.14 1.82 -10.60
N PRO A 87 -14.44 1.87 -9.44
CA PRO A 87 -15.06 2.30 -8.19
C PRO A 87 -15.47 3.77 -8.26
N GLU A 88 -16.63 4.05 -7.68
CA GLU A 88 -17.13 5.41 -7.49
C GLU A 88 -16.37 6.08 -6.33
N SER A 89 -16.24 5.38 -5.20
CA SER A 89 -15.60 5.92 -4.00
C SER A 89 -14.62 4.95 -3.34
N LEU A 90 -13.56 5.51 -2.73
CA LEU A 90 -12.59 4.78 -1.91
C LEU A 90 -12.66 5.26 -0.47
N MET A 91 -12.66 4.34 0.48
CA MET A 91 -12.62 4.58 1.92
C MET A 91 -11.35 3.94 2.50
N THR A 92 -10.44 4.77 3.00
CA THR A 92 -9.11 4.33 3.43
C THR A 92 -9.03 4.11 4.94
N SER A 93 -8.00 3.40 5.40
CA SER A 93 -7.70 3.22 6.83
C SER A 93 -7.50 4.53 7.60
N SER A 94 -7.03 5.58 6.92
CA SER A 94 -6.86 6.93 7.49
C SER A 94 -8.17 7.70 7.71
N GLY A 95 -9.31 7.13 7.31
CA GLY A 95 -10.62 7.77 7.37
C GLY A 95 -10.91 8.75 6.22
N LYS A 96 -10.01 8.85 5.23
CA LYS A 96 -10.22 9.70 4.05
C LYS A 96 -11.17 9.00 3.08
N ILE A 97 -12.09 9.78 2.52
CA ILE A 97 -13.01 9.34 1.47
C ILE A 97 -12.67 10.07 0.17
N TYR A 98 -12.35 9.30 -0.86
CA TYR A 98 -12.20 9.80 -2.22
C TYR A 98 -13.49 9.52 -2.99
N ARG A 99 -14.20 10.55 -3.46
CA ARG A 99 -15.47 10.40 -4.19
C ARG A 99 -15.31 10.18 -5.70
N ASN A 100 -14.08 10.11 -6.18
CA ASN A 100 -13.71 9.91 -7.57
C ASN A 100 -12.72 8.74 -7.68
N GLY A 101 -13.12 7.58 -7.16
CA GLY A 101 -12.24 6.45 -6.89
C GLY A 101 -11.45 5.97 -8.10
N THR A 102 -12.11 5.79 -9.25
CA THR A 102 -11.46 5.38 -10.51
C THR A 102 -10.35 6.35 -10.92
N ALA A 103 -10.62 7.66 -10.87
CA ALA A 103 -9.64 8.68 -11.24
C ALA A 103 -8.47 8.74 -10.23
N VAL A 104 -8.76 8.54 -8.95
CA VAL A 104 -7.76 8.51 -7.87
C VAL A 104 -6.84 7.30 -8.00
N LEU A 105 -7.39 6.11 -8.25
CA LEU A 105 -6.57 4.92 -8.51
C LEU A 105 -5.71 5.09 -9.75
N SER A 106 -6.26 5.65 -10.84
CA SER A 106 -5.51 5.90 -12.08
C SER A 106 -4.29 6.79 -11.82
N ARG A 107 -4.48 7.93 -11.13
CA ARG A 107 -3.37 8.83 -10.78
C ARG A 107 -2.35 8.21 -9.82
N ALA A 108 -2.78 7.35 -8.92
CA ALA A 108 -1.88 6.62 -8.02
C ALA A 108 -1.02 5.60 -8.79
N ILE A 109 -1.61 4.90 -9.75
CA ILE A 109 -0.92 3.97 -10.64
C ILE A 109 0.11 4.74 -11.50
N GLU A 110 -0.31 5.83 -12.13
CA GLU A 110 0.57 6.71 -12.91
C GLU A 110 1.76 7.19 -12.07
N TYR A 111 1.50 7.68 -10.84
CA TYR A 111 2.55 8.12 -9.93
C TYR A 111 3.56 7.00 -9.62
N ILE A 112 3.10 5.78 -9.33
CA ILE A 112 4.01 4.66 -9.04
C ILE A 112 4.86 4.31 -10.28
N GLU A 113 4.27 4.34 -11.47
CA GLU A 113 4.98 4.07 -12.73
C GLU A 113 6.01 5.16 -13.06
N GLU A 114 5.66 6.44 -12.88
CA GLU A 114 6.60 7.56 -13.01
C GLU A 114 7.79 7.43 -12.04
N MET A 115 7.50 7.15 -10.77
CA MET A 115 8.54 6.94 -9.75
C MET A 115 9.47 5.79 -10.13
N ARG A 116 8.92 4.69 -10.68
CA ARG A 116 9.72 3.55 -11.14
C ARG A 116 10.70 3.96 -12.24
N GLU A 117 10.28 4.74 -13.22
CA GLU A 117 11.16 5.19 -14.31
C GLU A 117 12.23 6.18 -13.83
N HIS A 118 11.87 7.11 -12.94
CA HIS A 118 12.84 8.00 -12.29
C HIS A 118 13.89 7.21 -11.50
N MET A 119 13.46 6.26 -10.67
CA MET A 119 14.35 5.42 -9.87
C MET A 119 15.23 4.50 -10.74
N ARG A 120 14.72 4.00 -11.88
CA ARG A 120 15.52 3.25 -12.85
C ARG A 120 16.67 4.09 -13.39
N THR A 121 16.39 5.32 -13.81
CA THR A 121 17.40 6.26 -14.32
C THR A 121 18.46 6.59 -13.26
N MET A 122 18.04 6.78 -11.99
CA MET A 122 18.97 7.00 -10.88
C MET A 122 19.84 5.78 -10.60
N LYS A 123 19.28 4.57 -10.71
CA LYS A 123 20.02 3.32 -10.51
C LYS A 123 21.06 3.11 -11.60
N GLU A 124 20.74 3.44 -12.86
CA GLU A 124 21.68 3.42 -13.98
C GLU A 124 22.85 4.39 -13.79
N LYS A 125 22.63 5.50 -13.07
CA LYS A 125 23.68 6.45 -12.65
C LYS A 125 24.46 6.00 -11.40
N GLY A 126 24.13 4.84 -10.83
CA GLY A 126 24.82 4.29 -9.67
C GLY A 126 24.41 4.86 -8.31
N LEU A 127 23.28 5.58 -8.22
CA LEU A 127 22.81 6.12 -6.94
C LEU A 127 22.38 5.00 -5.98
N SER A 128 22.71 5.17 -4.71
CA SER A 128 22.19 4.40 -3.59
C SER A 128 20.73 4.73 -3.28
N ALA A 129 20.05 3.89 -2.49
CA ALA A 129 18.66 4.14 -2.11
C ALA A 129 18.53 5.42 -1.26
N GLU A 130 19.53 5.71 -0.44
CA GLU A 130 19.62 6.89 0.40
C GLU A 130 19.77 8.17 -0.43
N GLU A 131 20.62 8.15 -1.46
CA GLU A 131 20.76 9.26 -2.42
C GLU A 131 19.47 9.47 -3.21
N MET A 132 18.81 8.40 -3.65
CA MET A 132 17.48 8.50 -4.30
C MET A 132 16.44 9.13 -3.38
N VAL A 133 16.45 8.84 -2.07
CA VAL A 133 15.54 9.47 -1.11
C VAL A 133 15.77 10.98 -1.05
N VAL A 134 17.02 11.43 -1.05
CA VAL A 134 17.36 12.86 -1.05
C VAL A 134 16.91 13.51 -2.36
N GLU A 135 17.19 12.89 -3.51
CA GLU A 135 16.81 13.41 -4.82
C GLU A 135 15.28 13.52 -4.99
N LEU A 136 14.54 12.49 -4.57
CA LEU A 136 13.09 12.39 -4.80
C LEU A 136 12.26 13.13 -3.75
N PHE A 137 12.73 13.18 -2.49
CA PHE A 137 11.93 13.62 -1.35
C PHE A 137 12.62 14.69 -0.50
N GLY A 138 13.84 15.09 -0.85
CA GLY A 138 14.67 16.07 -0.13
C GLY A 138 15.31 15.54 1.16
N ARG A 139 14.62 14.62 1.85
CA ARG A 139 15.12 13.99 3.08
C ARG A 139 14.29 12.76 3.44
N GLU A 140 14.83 11.99 4.37
CA GLU A 140 14.11 10.89 5.02
C GLU A 140 12.94 11.39 5.91
N THR A 141 11.96 10.52 6.16
CA THR A 141 10.85 10.77 7.09
C THR A 141 11.30 10.64 8.55
N PRO A 142 10.85 11.51 9.48
CA PRO A 142 11.09 11.34 10.91
C PRO A 142 10.60 9.99 11.46
N LEU A 143 9.63 9.36 10.77
CA LEU A 143 9.12 8.05 11.12
C LEU A 143 10.17 6.94 11.06
N LYS A 144 11.23 7.09 10.25
CA LYS A 144 12.31 6.09 10.21
C LYS A 144 12.94 5.92 11.58
N THR A 145 13.35 7.02 12.22
CA THR A 145 13.96 6.98 13.55
C THR A 145 12.95 6.50 14.60
N PHE A 146 11.72 7.04 14.56
CA PHE A 146 10.68 6.68 15.52
C PHE A 146 10.31 5.18 15.49
N THR A 147 10.30 4.57 14.30
CA THR A 147 9.98 3.15 14.11
C THR A 147 11.19 2.23 14.16
N GLY A 148 12.39 2.75 14.42
CA GLY A 148 13.63 1.97 14.36
C GLY A 148 13.94 1.41 12.97
N GLY A 149 13.54 2.12 11.91
CA GLY A 149 13.76 1.76 10.52
C GLY A 149 12.65 0.90 9.89
N GLN A 150 11.62 0.52 10.65
CA GLN A 150 10.55 -0.32 10.11
C GLN A 150 9.68 0.38 9.06
N PHE A 151 9.56 1.71 9.12
CA PHE A 151 8.82 2.52 8.17
C PHE A 151 9.66 3.71 7.69
N SER A 152 9.93 3.80 6.39
CA SER A 152 10.81 4.83 5.83
C SER A 152 10.58 5.08 4.35
N ARG A 153 11.11 6.22 3.85
CA ARG A 153 11.20 6.50 2.41
C ARG A 153 12.24 5.61 1.74
N GLU A 154 13.32 5.27 2.44
CA GLU A 154 14.30 4.32 1.94
C GLU A 154 13.67 2.95 1.67
N ASN A 155 12.81 2.44 2.57
CA ASN A 155 12.08 1.20 2.35
C ASN A 155 11.16 1.30 1.12
N PHE A 156 10.51 2.45 0.93
CA PHE A 156 9.71 2.71 -0.27
C PHE A 156 10.56 2.63 -1.53
N VAL A 157 11.71 3.29 -1.59
CA VAL A 157 12.65 3.21 -2.73
C VAL A 157 13.10 1.77 -2.96
N ARG A 158 13.53 1.06 -1.90
CA ARG A 158 13.99 -0.33 -1.98
C ARG A 158 12.90 -1.27 -2.50
N SER A 159 11.63 -1.01 -2.16
CA SER A 159 10.50 -1.84 -2.59
C SER A 159 10.34 -1.94 -4.11
N PHE A 160 10.78 -0.93 -4.88
CA PHE A 160 10.78 -0.98 -6.36
C PHE A 160 11.77 -2.01 -6.93
N PHE A 161 12.76 -2.44 -6.13
CA PHE A 161 13.89 -3.24 -6.58
C PHE A 161 13.97 -4.63 -5.94
N HIS A 162 13.05 -4.99 -5.04
CA HIS A 162 13.03 -6.29 -4.35
C HIS A 162 12.76 -7.46 -5.30
N GLY A 163 13.74 -7.83 -6.10
CA GLY A 163 13.71 -8.90 -7.11
C GLY A 163 14.95 -8.88 -8.00
N TYR A 164 15.89 -7.97 -7.74
CA TYR A 164 17.22 -7.95 -8.34
C TYR A 164 18.22 -8.89 -7.63
N ASN A 165 17.86 -9.45 -6.48
CA ASN A 165 18.65 -10.44 -5.76
C ASN A 165 17.88 -11.77 -5.75
N ASN A 166 17.91 -12.46 -6.88
CA ASN A 166 17.91 -13.92 -6.90
C ASN A 166 19.14 -14.32 -7.72
N GLU A 167 19.90 -15.28 -7.20
CA GLU A 167 21.18 -15.84 -7.69
C GLU A 167 22.46 -15.19 -7.14
N SER A 168 22.71 -15.39 -5.85
CA SER A 168 24.04 -15.81 -5.37
C SER A 168 23.85 -16.61 -4.09
N GLY A 169 23.76 -17.93 -4.23
CA GLY A 169 23.61 -18.91 -3.17
C GLY A 169 23.49 -20.30 -3.75
#